data_AF-A0A512HNE5-F1
#
_entry.id   AF-A0A512HNE5-F1
#
_cell.length_a   1.000
_cell.length_b   1.000
_cell.length_c   1.000
_cell.angle_alpha   90.00
_cell.angle_beta   90.00
_cell.angle_gamma   90.00
#
_symmetry.space_group_name_H-M   'P 1'
#
loop_
_entity.id
_entity.type
_entity.pdbx_description
1 polymer ?
#
loop_
_entity_poly.entity_id
_entity_poly.type
_entity_poly.pdbx_seq_one_letter_code
_entity_poly.pdbx_strand_id
1 'polypeptide(L)'
;MARKTIEQRLAQLDAQRASLKARLGKQERANDTRRKVLLGALVLHRLESGKDEFSRNLGEWLRRELPGFLTRDGDKELFADLIGKTADAQTAGSAGEATS
;
A
#
# COMPACT_ATOMS: atom_id res chain seq x y z
N MET A 1 3.78 47.06 -31.90
CA MET A 1 3.80 45.91 -30.97
C MET A 1 4.40 46.35 -29.66
N ALA A 2 3.59 46.65 -28.64
CA ALA A 2 4.09 47.07 -27.34
C ALA A 2 4.94 45.94 -26.74
N ARG A 3 6.23 46.20 -26.47
CA ARG A 3 7.09 45.26 -25.75
C ARG A 3 6.52 45.11 -24.34
N LYS A 4 6.14 43.89 -23.96
CA LYS A 4 5.82 43.55 -22.56
C LYS A 4 6.94 44.07 -21.65
N THR A 5 6.55 44.69 -20.54
CA THR A 5 7.51 45.14 -19.53
C THR A 5 8.24 43.92 -18.96
N ILE A 6 9.43 44.14 -18.40
CA ILE A 6 10.24 43.06 -17.81
C ILE A 6 9.44 42.32 -16.73
N GLU A 7 8.65 43.06 -15.93
CA GLU A 7 7.75 42.51 -14.91
C GLU A 7 6.69 41.58 -15.49
N GLN A 8 6.03 41.99 -16.59
CA GLN A 8 5.03 41.16 -17.27
C GLN A 8 5.64 39.87 -17.84
N ARG A 9 6.89 39.93 -18.30
CA ARG A 9 7.62 38.74 -18.78
C ARG A 9 8.00 37.82 -17.62
N LEU A 10 8.45 38.38 -16.50
CA LEU A 10 8.78 37.62 -15.29
C LEU A 10 7.54 36.90 -14.75
N ALA A 11 6.43 37.63 -14.60
CA ALA A 11 5.15 37.06 -14.16
C ALA A 11 4.66 35.93 -15.09
N GLN A 12 4.86 36.09 -16.42
CA GLN A 12 4.51 35.05 -17.39
C GLN A 12 5.38 33.80 -17.22
N LEU A 13 6.68 33.95 -17.02
CA LEU A 13 7.59 32.82 -16.82
C LEU A 13 7.30 32.10 -15.49
N ASP A 14 6.99 32.83 -14.43
CA ASP A 14 6.62 32.25 -13.14
C ASP A 14 5.31 31.46 -13.23
N ALA A 15 4.30 32.00 -13.93
CA ALA A 15 3.05 31.29 -14.19
C ALA A 15 3.26 30.00 -15.00
N GLN A 16 4.14 30.05 -16.03
CA GLN A 16 4.49 28.87 -16.81
C GLN A 16 5.22 27.83 -15.96
N ARG A 17 6.18 28.25 -15.12
CA ARG A 17 6.90 27.36 -14.20
C ARG A 17 5.95 26.71 -13.20
N ALA A 18 5.03 27.47 -12.61
CA ALA A 18 4.03 26.95 -11.69
C ALA A 18 3.14 25.89 -12.35
N SER A 19 2.67 26.16 -13.58
CA SER A 19 1.87 25.20 -14.36
C SER A 19 2.64 23.92 -14.67
N LEU A 20 3.89 24.01 -15.12
CA LEU A 20 4.73 22.84 -15.39
C LEU A 20 5.00 22.02 -14.12
N LYS A 21 5.29 22.68 -13.00
CA LYS A 21 5.49 22.01 -11.71
C LYS A 21 4.23 21.29 -11.24
N ALA A 22 3.06 21.91 -11.39
CA ALA A 22 1.78 21.28 -11.05
C ALA A 22 1.49 20.04 -11.92
N ARG A 23 1.80 20.11 -13.22
CA ARG A 23 1.67 18.97 -14.14
C ARG A 23 2.63 17.83 -13.77
N LEU A 24 3.88 18.16 -13.44
CA LEU A 24 4.87 17.18 -13.00
C LEU A 24 4.40 16.48 -11.72
N GLY A 25 3.98 17.23 -10.71
CA GLY A 25 3.48 16.66 -9.46
C GLY A 25 2.20 15.82 -9.63
N LYS A 26 1.36 16.10 -10.66
CA LYS A 26 0.24 15.23 -11.03
C LYS A 26 0.74 13.92 -11.62
N GLN A 27 1.72 13.97 -12.53
CA GLN A 27 2.31 12.79 -13.16
C GLN A 27 3.01 11.89 -12.14
N GLU A 28 3.75 12.47 -11.21
CA GLU A 28 4.44 11.73 -10.14
C GLU A 28 3.45 10.98 -9.26
N ARG A 29 2.37 11.63 -8.80
CA ARG A 29 1.32 10.95 -8.03
C ARG A 29 0.61 9.86 -8.82
N ALA A 30 0.35 10.08 -10.10
CA ALA A 30 -0.25 9.06 -10.98
C ALA A 30 0.68 7.84 -11.13
N ASN A 31 1.98 8.08 -11.35
CA ASN A 31 2.98 7.02 -11.44
C ASN A 31 3.15 6.28 -10.11
N ASP A 32 3.19 7.00 -8.98
CA ASP A 32 3.31 6.39 -7.66
C ASP A 32 2.09 5.50 -7.34
N THR A 33 0.89 6.00 -7.63
CA THR A 33 -0.36 5.22 -7.49
C THR A 33 -0.32 3.97 -8.36
N ARG A 34 0.04 4.12 -9.64
CA ARG A 34 0.15 2.97 -10.57
C ARG A 34 1.18 1.95 -10.09
N ARG A 35 2.34 2.40 -9.62
CA ARG A 35 3.39 1.52 -9.09
C ARG A 35 2.90 0.73 -7.87
N LYS A 36 2.25 1.39 -6.91
CA LYS A 36 1.69 0.75 -5.71
C LYS A 36 0.63 -0.29 -6.06
N VAL A 37 -0.28 0.05 -6.98
CA VAL A 37 -1.33 -0.87 -7.45
C VAL A 37 -0.73 -2.08 -8.16
N LEU A 38 0.19 -1.88 -9.09
CA LEU A 38 0.82 -2.99 -9.84
C LEU A 38 1.61 -3.93 -8.92
N LEU A 39 2.35 -3.38 -7.95
CA LEU A 39 3.07 -4.18 -6.98
C LEU A 39 2.12 -4.99 -6.10
N GLY A 40 1.04 -4.36 -5.61
CA GLY A 40 0.01 -5.04 -4.84
C GLY A 40 -0.66 -6.17 -5.62
N ALA A 41 -1.03 -5.92 -6.88
CA ALA A 41 -1.64 -6.93 -7.76
C ALA A 41 -0.71 -8.13 -7.99
N LEU A 42 0.60 -7.91 -8.16
CA LEU A 42 1.58 -8.99 -8.29
C LEU A 42 1.67 -9.83 -7.03
N VAL A 43 1.69 -9.19 -5.85
CA VAL A 43 1.75 -9.89 -4.56
C VAL A 43 0.48 -10.72 -4.34
N LEU A 44 -0.71 -10.16 -4.59
CA LEU A 44 -1.98 -10.89 -4.50
C LEU A 44 -2.01 -12.11 -5.42
N HIS A 45 -1.63 -11.92 -6.69
CA HIS A 45 -1.53 -13.03 -7.65
C HIS A 45 -0.58 -14.13 -7.17
N ARG A 46 0.55 -13.75 -6.54
CA ARG A 46 1.52 -14.71 -5.98
C ARG A 46 0.93 -15.49 -4.81
N LEU A 47 0.17 -14.84 -3.93
CA LEU A 47 -0.49 -15.49 -2.80
C LEU A 47 -1.60 -16.46 -3.24
N GLU A 48 -2.35 -16.11 -4.29
CA GLU A 48 -3.44 -16.94 -4.82
C GLU A 48 -2.92 -18.13 -5.64
N SER A 49 -1.92 -17.92 -6.49
CA SER A 49 -1.48 -18.90 -7.49
C SER A 49 -0.21 -19.66 -7.09
N GLY A 50 0.56 -19.14 -6.14
CA GLY A 50 1.86 -19.66 -5.76
C GLY A 50 1.77 -20.85 -4.81
N LYS A 51 2.23 -22.02 -5.27
CA LYS A 51 2.40 -23.23 -4.42
C LYS A 51 3.84 -23.42 -3.93
N ASP A 52 4.74 -22.56 -4.41
CA ASP A 52 6.15 -22.53 -4.05
C ASP A 52 6.35 -22.02 -2.62
N GLU A 53 7.48 -22.40 -2.02
CA GLU A 53 7.85 -22.05 -0.65
C GLU A 53 7.90 -20.53 -0.45
N PHE A 54 8.37 -19.79 -1.45
CA PHE A 54 8.42 -18.32 -1.40
C PHE A 54 7.03 -17.70 -1.19
N SER A 55 6.00 -18.21 -1.87
CA SER A 55 4.64 -17.69 -1.76
C SER A 55 4.02 -17.99 -0.40
N ARG A 56 4.36 -19.15 0.20
CA ARG A 56 3.98 -19.49 1.58
C ARG A 56 4.66 -18.57 2.59
N ASN A 57 5.98 -18.40 2.50
CA ASN A 57 6.76 -17.53 3.39
C ASN A 57 6.32 -16.07 3.27
N LEU A 58 5.96 -15.62 2.06
CA LEU A 58 5.44 -14.28 1.82
C LEU A 58 4.09 -14.07 2.53
N GLY A 59 3.19 -15.06 2.48
CA GLY A 59 1.93 -15.01 3.20
C GLY A 59 2.10 -14.92 4.71
N GLU A 60 2.99 -15.75 5.29
CA GLU A 60 3.31 -15.69 6.72
C GLU A 60 3.92 -14.35 7.14
N TRP A 61 4.85 -13.83 6.34
CA TRP A 61 5.45 -12.53 6.57
C TRP A 61 4.40 -11.41 6.53
N LEU A 62 3.49 -11.42 5.55
CA LEU A 62 2.42 -10.43 5.45
C LEU A 62 1.48 -10.46 6.67
N ARG A 63 1.11 -11.64 7.17
CA ARG A 63 0.28 -11.77 8.38
C ARG A 63 0.91 -11.14 9.62
N ARG A 64 2.24 -11.19 9.73
CA ARG A 64 2.97 -10.60 10.85
C ARG A 64 3.14 -9.09 10.71
N GLU A 65 3.49 -8.61 9.51
CA GLU A 65 3.85 -7.21 9.31
C GLU A 65 2.64 -6.30 9.03
N LEU A 66 1.61 -6.76 8.30
CA LEU A 66 0.44 -5.94 7.95
C LEU A 66 -0.27 -5.34 9.19
N PRO A 67 -0.52 -6.07 10.28
CA PRO A 67 -1.16 -5.50 11.47
C PRO A 67 -0.38 -4.33 12.09
N GLY A 68 0.96 -4.36 12.01
CA GLY A 68 1.82 -3.28 12.50
C GLY A 68 1.97 -2.13 11.50
N PHE A 69 1.83 -2.40 10.20
CA PHE A 69 1.88 -1.41 9.14
C PHE A 69 0.56 -0.62 9.00
N LEU A 70 -0.58 -1.29 9.20
CA LEU A 70 -1.91 -0.69 9.09
C LEU A 70 -2.26 0.06 10.37
N THR A 71 -2.32 1.38 10.28
CA THR A 71 -2.58 2.25 11.44
C THR A 71 -4.07 2.48 11.70
N ARG A 72 -4.93 2.28 10.70
CA ARG A 72 -6.37 2.51 10.80
C ARG A 72 -7.12 1.19 10.86
N ASP A 73 -8.12 1.10 11.75
CA ASP A 73 -8.88 -0.14 11.92
C ASP A 73 -9.71 -0.49 10.67
N GLY A 74 -10.27 0.52 9.99
CA GLY A 74 -10.96 0.30 8.71
C GLY A 74 -10.05 -0.26 7.61
N ASP A 75 -8.76 0.06 7.63
CA ASP A 75 -7.81 -0.54 6.69
C ASP A 75 -7.49 -1.99 7.07
N LYS A 76 -7.41 -2.32 8.37
CA LYS A 76 -7.20 -3.71 8.84
C LYS A 76 -8.34 -4.64 8.43
N GLU A 77 -9.58 -4.15 8.47
CA GLU A 77 -10.76 -4.92 8.03
C GLU A 77 -10.68 -5.32 6.55
N LEU A 78 -10.10 -4.48 5.69
CA LEU A 78 -9.92 -4.78 4.27
C LEU A 78 -8.94 -5.94 3.99
N PHE A 79 -8.08 -6.29 4.96
CA PHE A 79 -7.08 -7.35 4.85
C PHE A 79 -7.33 -8.50 5.84
N ALA A 80 -8.51 -8.59 6.45
CA ALA A 80 -8.81 -9.58 7.48
C ALA A 80 -8.71 -11.04 6.97
N ASP A 81 -9.03 -11.25 5.70
CA ASP A 81 -8.86 -12.51 4.97
C ASP A 81 -7.38 -12.90 4.82
N LEU A 82 -6.51 -11.92 4.55
CA LEU A 82 -5.08 -12.12 4.36
C LEU A 82 -4.33 -12.28 5.67
N ILE A 83 -4.61 -11.42 6.65
CA ILE A 83 -4.02 -11.43 8.01
C ILE A 83 -4.38 -12.73 8.74
N GLY A 84 -5.45 -13.40 8.29
CA GLY A 84 -6.09 -14.47 9.01
C GLY A 84 -6.91 -13.86 10.13
N LYS A 85 -8.20 -14.21 10.20
CA LYS A 85 -8.95 -14.05 11.45
C LYS A 85 -8.09 -14.74 12.50
N THR A 86 -7.66 -14.02 13.53
CA THR A 86 -7.03 -14.57 14.73
C THR A 86 -8.00 -15.56 15.36
N ALA A 87 -8.04 -16.77 14.81
CA ALA A 87 -8.85 -17.89 15.21
C ALA A 87 -7.91 -19.08 15.36
N ASP A 88 -6.83 -18.88 16.12
CA ASP A 88 -6.05 -19.95 16.77
C ASP A 88 -5.35 -19.41 18.03
N ALA A 89 -6.00 -18.46 18.72
CA ALA A 89 -5.73 -18.17 20.12
C ALA A 89 -6.80 -18.86 20.99
N GLN A 90 -7.06 -20.15 20.74
CA GLN A 90 -7.92 -20.96 21.61
C GLN A 90 -7.65 -22.47 21.49
N THR A 91 -6.43 -22.89 21.82
CA THR A 91 -6.16 -24.23 22.39
C THR A 91 -5.03 -24.11 23.43
N ALA A 92 -5.11 -23.11 24.30
CA ALA A 92 -4.42 -23.13 25.59
C ALA A 92 -5.47 -23.41 26.66
N GLY A 93 -5.54 -24.67 27.11
CA GLY A 93 -6.32 -25.05 28.29
C GLY A 93 -7.42 -26.08 28.02
N SER A 94 -7.06 -27.36 27.89
CA SER A 94 -7.79 -28.47 28.51
C SER A 94 -7.05 -29.78 28.29
N ALA A 95 -6.08 -30.07 29.15
CA ALA A 95 -5.70 -31.44 29.47
C ALA A 95 -5.33 -31.51 30.95
N GLY A 96 -6.26 -31.05 31.80
CA GLY A 96 -6.37 -31.55 33.15
C GLY A 96 -7.13 -32.87 33.11
N GLU A 97 -6.50 -33.91 33.62
CA GLU A 97 -7.10 -34.85 34.58
C GLU A 97 -8.35 -35.63 34.11
N ALA A 98 -8.18 -36.93 33.85
CA ALA A 98 -8.69 -37.99 34.75
C ALA A 98 -8.85 -39.36 34.06
N THR A 99 -8.56 -40.38 34.86
CA THR A 99 -9.22 -41.70 34.96
C THR A 99 -8.44 -42.97 34.52
N SER A 100 -8.31 -43.82 35.56
CA SER A 100 -8.10 -45.27 35.63
C SER A 100 -6.67 -45.82 35.54
#